data_AF-A0A7W7EM22-F1
#
_entry.id   AF-A0A7W7EM22-F1
#
_cell.length_a   1.000
_cell.length_b   1.000
_cell.length_c   1.000
_cell.angle_alpha   90.00
_cell.angle_beta   90.00
_cell.angle_gamma   90.00
#
_symmetry.space_group_name_H-M   'P 1'
#
loop_
_entity.id
_entity.type
_entity.pdbx_description
1 polymer ?
#
loop_
_entity_poly.entity_id
_entity_poly.type
_entity_poly.pdbx_seq_one_letter_code
_entity_poly.pdbx_strand_id
1 'polypeptide(L)'
;MSRKPSLAKVTFSVLTTVLASLDPALASSGGGGLPWEGPLQQIQESITGPVAGYIALAAVAIAGGMLIFGGELNDFARRLVYVVLVAGILLGATTIVGLFGATGASIGLTRELVASDGFQGAGVTNG
;
A
#
# COMPACT_ATOMS: atom_id res chain seq x y z
N MET A 1 9.44 -11.58 -35.75
CA MET A 1 8.44 -11.46 -34.67
C MET A 1 8.75 -10.22 -33.84
N SER A 2 8.09 -9.09 -34.10
CA SER A 2 8.33 -7.83 -33.36
C SER A 2 7.28 -7.69 -32.26
N ARG A 3 7.65 -8.01 -31.01
CA ARG A 3 6.82 -7.72 -29.84
C ARG A 3 7.00 -6.25 -29.51
N LYS A 4 6.19 -5.38 -30.12
CA LYS A 4 6.11 -3.97 -29.70
C LYS A 4 5.60 -3.97 -28.26
N PRO A 5 6.42 -3.63 -27.24
CA PRO A 5 5.92 -3.56 -25.88
C PRO A 5 4.82 -2.50 -25.87
N SER A 6 3.66 -2.87 -25.32
CA SER A 6 2.44 -2.06 -25.31
C SER A 6 2.73 -0.70 -24.67
N LEU A 7 2.99 0.29 -25.51
CA LEU A 7 3.33 1.67 -25.17
C LEU A 7 2.34 2.24 -24.15
N ALA A 8 1.06 1.89 -24.29
CA ALA A 8 -0.02 2.27 -23.38
C ALA A 8 0.18 1.84 -21.92
N LYS A 9 0.80 0.66 -21.67
CA LYS A 9 1.06 0.18 -20.29
C LYS A 9 2.20 0.94 -19.62
N VAL A 10 3.21 1.32 -20.40
CA VAL A 10 4.33 2.14 -19.91
C VAL A 10 3.86 3.55 -19.61
N THR A 11 3.04 4.15 -20.47
CA THR A 11 2.50 5.50 -20.25
C THR A 11 1.65 5.58 -18.98
N PHE A 12 0.81 4.57 -18.70
CA PHE A 12 -0.03 4.55 -17.49
C PHE A 12 0.81 4.44 -16.21
N SER A 13 1.86 3.60 -16.20
CA SER A 13 2.76 3.47 -15.05
C SER A 13 3.59 4.74 -14.80
N VAL A 14 4.02 5.43 -15.86
CA VAL A 14 4.76 6.69 -15.75
C VAL A 14 3.85 7.79 -15.23
N LEU A 15 2.62 7.90 -15.73
CA LEU A 15 1.66 8.90 -15.27
C LEU A 15 1.37 8.76 -13.76
N THR A 16 1.13 7.54 -13.27
CA THR A 16 0.86 7.31 -11.84
C THR A 16 2.05 7.67 -10.95
N THR A 17 3.27 7.41 -11.41
CA THR A 17 4.50 7.74 -10.65
C THR A 17 4.73 9.25 -10.59
N VAL A 18 4.41 9.97 -11.67
CA VAL A 18 4.49 11.44 -11.72
C VAL A 18 3.44 12.10 -10.82
N LEU A 19 2.21 11.58 -10.77
CA LEU A 19 1.18 12.12 -9.85
C LEU A 19 1.52 11.86 -8.38
N ALA A 20 2.22 10.75 -8.07
CA ALA A 20 2.62 10.41 -6.70
C ALA A 20 3.81 11.23 -6.18
N SER A 21 4.50 11.98 -7.03
CA SER A 21 5.65 12.84 -6.66
C SER A 21 5.29 14.33 -6.54
N LEU A 22 3.99 14.65 -6.56
CA LEU A 22 3.49 15.98 -6.22
C LEU A 22 3.43 16.11 -4.69
N ASP A 23 4.50 16.64 -4.09
CA ASP A 23 4.49 17.05 -2.68
C ASP A 23 3.35 18.06 -2.41
N PRO A 24 2.64 17.97 -1.27
CA PRO A 24 1.69 18.99 -0.89
C PRO A 24 2.44 20.31 -0.66
N ALA A 25 2.29 21.25 -1.59
CA ALA A 25 2.70 22.63 -1.40
C ALA A 25 1.88 23.21 -0.24
N LEU A 26 2.43 23.13 0.98
CA LEU A 26 1.95 23.90 2.13
C LEU A 26 2.18 25.38 1.81
N ALA A 27 1.19 26.01 1.20
CA ALA A 27 1.08 27.46 1.17
C ALA A 27 0.77 27.90 2.61
N SER A 28 1.82 28.22 3.34
CA SER A 28 1.75 28.88 4.63
C SER A 28 0.85 30.11 4.53
N SER A 29 -0.15 30.14 5.41
CA SER A 29 -0.91 31.31 5.82
C SER A 29 -0.05 32.59 5.87
N GLY A 30 -0.40 33.58 5.06
CA GLY A 30 0.14 34.94 5.09
C GLY A 30 -0.23 35.64 3.79
N GLY A 31 -1.39 36.29 3.69
CA GLY A 31 -1.79 37.45 4.47
C GLY A 31 -1.57 38.71 3.63
N GLY A 32 -2.63 39.22 2.97
CA GLY A 32 -2.57 40.57 2.39
C GLY A 32 -3.45 40.86 1.17
N GLY A 33 -4.70 41.30 1.39
CA GLY A 33 -5.20 42.59 0.89
C GLY A 33 -5.35 42.87 -0.61
N LEU A 34 -5.37 41.87 -1.49
CA LEU A 34 -5.55 42.11 -2.94
C LEU A 34 -6.92 41.65 -3.45
N PRO A 35 -7.68 42.47 -4.21
CA PRO A 35 -9.08 42.18 -4.58
C PRO A 35 -9.28 40.96 -5.50
N TRP A 36 -8.20 40.49 -6.13
CA TRP A 36 -8.18 39.26 -6.93
C TRP A 36 -7.85 38.00 -6.12
N GLU A 37 -7.51 38.12 -4.84
CA GLU A 37 -7.18 36.96 -4.02
C GLU A 37 -8.43 36.14 -3.65
N GLY A 38 -9.58 36.77 -3.41
CA GLY A 38 -10.85 36.08 -3.13
C GLY A 38 -11.29 35.14 -4.27
N PRO A 39 -11.28 35.57 -5.55
CA PRO A 39 -11.53 34.69 -6.68
C PRO A 39 -10.52 33.55 -6.84
N LEU A 40 -9.22 33.78 -6.58
CA LEU A 40 -8.19 32.74 -6.65
C LEU A 40 -8.31 31.73 -5.50
N GLN A 41 -8.73 32.18 -4.32
CA GLN A 41 -8.95 31.34 -3.15
C GLN A 41 -10.23 30.50 -3.29
N GLN A 42 -11.30 31.04 -3.89
CA GLN A 42 -12.49 30.26 -4.28
C GLN A 42 -12.15 29.16 -5.29
N ILE A 43 -11.23 29.41 -6.22
CA ILE A 43 -10.79 28.37 -7.16
C ILE A 43 -10.00 27.28 -6.43
N GLN A 44 -9.09 27.64 -5.51
CA GLN A 44 -8.44 26.64 -4.64
C GLN A 44 -9.45 25.84 -3.82
N GLU A 45 -10.38 26.52 -3.14
CA GLU A 45 -11.44 25.87 -2.36
C GLU A 45 -12.36 25.00 -3.22
N SER A 46 -12.58 25.33 -4.49
CA SER A 46 -13.39 24.50 -5.39
C SER A 46 -12.68 23.21 -5.82
N ILE A 47 -11.35 23.22 -5.88
CA ILE A 47 -10.51 22.07 -6.24
C ILE A 47 -10.27 21.17 -5.01
N THR A 48 -10.11 21.76 -3.82
CA THR A 48 -9.86 21.00 -2.58
C THR A 48 -11.12 20.78 -1.72
N GLY A 49 -12.24 21.40 -2.07
CA GLY A 49 -13.48 21.37 -1.29
C GLY A 49 -14.45 20.23 -1.66
N PRO A 50 -15.60 20.15 -0.96
CA PRO A 50 -16.56 19.05 -1.09
C PRO A 50 -17.10 18.86 -2.52
N VAL A 51 -17.12 19.93 -3.32
CA VAL A 51 -17.58 19.92 -4.72
C VAL A 51 -16.74 18.98 -5.57
N ALA A 52 -15.40 19.01 -5.41
CA ALA A 52 -14.51 18.08 -6.09
C ALA A 52 -14.80 16.62 -5.68
N GLY A 53 -15.13 16.40 -4.41
CA GLY A 53 -15.56 15.09 -3.89
C GLY A 53 -16.82 14.56 -4.56
N TYR A 54 -17.85 15.40 -4.73
CA TYR A 54 -19.10 14.99 -5.42
C TYR A 54 -18.88 14.70 -6.91
N ILE A 55 -18.04 15.48 -7.59
CA ILE A 55 -17.67 15.23 -8.99
C ILE A 55 -16.89 13.92 -9.11
N ALA A 56 -15.95 13.65 -8.19
CA ALA A 56 -15.20 12.41 -8.16
C ALA A 56 -16.13 11.20 -7.96
N LEU A 57 -17.09 11.30 -7.04
CA LEU A 57 -18.09 10.25 -6.81
C LEU A 57 -18.93 10.00 -8.08
N ALA A 58 -19.42 11.06 -8.73
CA ALA A 58 -20.16 10.94 -9.98
C ALA A 58 -19.32 10.31 -11.10
N ALA A 59 -18.05 10.69 -11.23
CA ALA A 59 -17.13 10.13 -12.22
C ALA A 59 -16.87 8.63 -11.99
N VAL A 60 -16.67 8.21 -10.74
CA VAL A 60 -16.51 6.79 -10.37
C VAL A 60 -17.77 5.98 -10.68
N ALA A 61 -18.96 6.54 -10.40
CA ALA A 61 -20.23 5.89 -10.71
C ALA A 61 -20.43 5.70 -12.23
N ILE A 62 -20.10 6.73 -13.02
CA ILE A 62 -20.18 6.68 -14.48
C ILE A 62 -19.15 5.69 -15.05
N ALA A 63 -17.91 5.72 -14.55
CA ALA A 63 -16.86 4.79 -14.96
C ALA A 63 -17.23 3.34 -14.62
N GLY A 64 -17.73 3.08 -13.40
CA GLY A 64 -18.22 1.77 -12.99
C GLY A 64 -19.44 1.32 -13.81
N GLY A 65 -20.37 2.24 -14.10
CA GLY A 65 -21.54 1.98 -14.95
C GLY A 65 -21.15 1.63 -16.39
N MET A 66 -20.24 2.40 -17.00
CA MET A 66 -19.69 2.10 -18.33
C MET A 66 -18.96 0.76 -18.38
N LEU A 67 -18.52 0.27 -17.24
CA LEU A 67 -17.71 -0.92 -17.15
C LEU A 67 -18.54 -2.18 -16.92
N ILE A 68 -19.75 -2.05 -16.33
CA ILE A 68 -20.78 -3.10 -16.23
C ILE A 68 -21.62 -3.19 -17.51
N PHE A 69 -21.97 -2.06 -18.13
CA PHE A 69 -22.87 -2.01 -19.29
C PHE A 69 -22.17 -1.76 -20.64
N GLY A 70 -20.93 -1.28 -20.64
CA GLY A 70 -20.12 -1.14 -21.86
C GLY A 70 -19.52 -2.49 -22.24
N GLY A 71 -19.68 -2.88 -23.51
CA GLY A 71 -19.49 -4.23 -24.04
C GLY A 71 -18.11 -4.91 -23.87
N GLU A 72 -17.19 -4.30 -23.12
CA GLU A 72 -15.87 -4.84 -22.79
C GLU A 72 -15.77 -5.38 -21.35
N LEU A 73 -16.91 -5.49 -20.63
CA LEU A 73 -17.00 -5.98 -19.25
C LEU A 73 -16.23 -7.30 -19.03
N ASN A 74 -16.31 -8.25 -19.98
CA ASN A 74 -15.64 -9.54 -19.85
C ASN A 74 -14.10 -9.40 -19.78
N ASP A 75 -13.51 -8.49 -20.56
CA ASP A 75 -12.07 -8.24 -20.54
C ASP A 75 -11.64 -7.46 -19.29
N PHE A 76 -12.45 -6.49 -18.86
CA PHE A 76 -12.18 -5.76 -17.62
C PHE A 76 -12.32 -6.66 -16.38
N ALA A 77 -13.39 -7.43 -16.27
CA ALA A 77 -13.62 -8.36 -15.17
C ALA A 77 -12.49 -9.38 -15.06
N ARG A 78 -12.02 -9.89 -16.21
CA ARG A 78 -10.89 -10.81 -16.27
C ARG A 78 -9.60 -10.15 -15.74
N ARG A 79 -9.36 -8.88 -16.06
CA ARG A 79 -8.23 -8.11 -15.49
C ARG A 79 -8.36 -7.88 -14.00
N LEU A 80 -9.56 -7.53 -13.53
CA LEU A 80 -9.81 -7.23 -12.12
C LEU A 80 -9.61 -8.48 -11.27
N VAL A 81 -10.10 -9.64 -11.74
CA VAL A 81 -9.87 -10.94 -11.08
C VAL A 81 -8.39 -11.23 -10.91
N TYR A 82 -7.55 -10.98 -11.93
CA TYR A 82 -6.10 -11.18 -11.78
C TYR A 82 -5.46 -10.27 -10.73
N VAL A 83 -5.86 -8.99 -10.69
CA VAL A 83 -5.35 -8.02 -9.69
C VAL A 83 -5.75 -8.45 -8.28
N VAL A 84 -7.02 -8.81 -8.08
CA VAL A 84 -7.53 -9.25 -6.77
C VAL A 84 -6.91 -10.57 -6.34
N LEU A 85 -6.74 -11.52 -7.26
CA LEU A 85 -6.13 -12.82 -6.98
C LEU A 85 -4.67 -12.65 -6.52
N VAL A 86 -3.89 -11.81 -7.20
CA VAL A 86 -2.52 -11.49 -6.79
C VAL A 86 -2.49 -10.78 -5.44
N ALA A 87 -3.32 -9.75 -5.25
CA ALA A 87 -3.38 -9.02 -3.98
C ALA A 87 -3.79 -9.93 -2.81
N GLY A 88 -4.77 -10.81 -3.01
CA GLY A 88 -5.21 -11.78 -2.01
C GLY A 88 -4.12 -12.79 -1.65
N ILE A 89 -3.36 -13.29 -2.64
CA ILE A 89 -2.20 -14.15 -2.38
C ILE A 89 -1.13 -13.40 -1.58
N LEU A 90 -0.80 -12.16 -1.94
CA LEU A 90 0.21 -11.38 -1.20
C LEU A 90 -0.22 -11.08 0.23
N LEU A 91 -1.49 -10.72 0.45
CA LEU A 91 -2.06 -10.49 1.78
C LEU A 91 -2.06 -11.80 2.60
N GLY A 92 -2.46 -12.92 2.01
CA GLY A 92 -2.46 -14.23 2.65
C GLY A 92 -1.06 -14.85 2.82
N ALA A 93 -0.08 -14.49 2.00
CA ALA A 93 1.28 -15.00 2.11
C ALA A 93 1.93 -14.55 3.42
N THR A 94 1.61 -13.35 3.92
CA THR A 94 2.14 -12.85 5.19
C THR A 94 1.73 -13.73 6.38
N THR A 95 0.50 -14.26 6.37
CA THR A 95 0.03 -15.16 7.43
C THR A 95 0.73 -16.51 7.36
N ILE A 96 0.91 -17.08 6.16
CA ILE A 96 1.65 -18.33 5.95
C ILE A 96 3.12 -18.20 6.38
N VAL A 97 3.80 -17.12 6.00
CA VAL A 97 5.19 -16.86 6.40
C VAL A 97 5.29 -16.70 7.92
N GLY A 98 4.30 -16.06 8.56
CA GLY A 98 4.22 -15.94 10.01
C GLY A 98 4.16 -17.29 10.74
N LEU A 99 3.48 -18.29 10.17
CA LEU A 99 3.41 -19.64 10.76
C LEU A 99 4.79 -20.34 10.80
N PHE A 100 5.61 -20.12 9.78
CA PHE A 100 6.97 -20.69 9.71
C PHE A 100 8.02 -19.82 10.42
N GLY A 101 7.77 -18.52 10.58
CA GLY A 101 8.61 -17.62 11.37
C GLY A 101 8.44 -17.80 12.88
N ALA A 102 7.21 -18.08 13.35
CA ALA A 102 6.91 -18.28 14.78
C ALA A 102 7.36 -19.65 15.32
N THR A 103 7.51 -20.66 14.46
CA THR A 103 8.06 -21.98 14.83
C THR A 103 9.59 -22.01 14.88
N GLY A 104 10.25 -20.94 14.43
CA GLY A 104 11.66 -20.65 14.68
C GLY A 104 11.90 -20.11 16.09
N ALA A 105 11.38 -20.79 17.12
CA ALA A 105 11.79 -20.51 18.48
C ALA A 105 13.29 -20.80 18.59
N SER A 106 14.12 -19.78 18.85
CA SER A 106 15.46 -20.02 19.37
C SER A 106 15.27 -20.85 20.62
N ILE A 107 15.77 -22.08 20.61
CA ILE A 107 15.90 -22.88 21.81
C ILE A 107 16.69 -22.01 22.76
N GLY A 108 15.98 -21.32 23.65
CA GLY A 108 16.58 -20.70 24.80
C GLY A 108 17.24 -21.86 25.49
N LEU A 109 18.57 -21.87 25.53
CA LEU A 109 19.30 -22.66 26.49
C LEU A 109 18.73 -22.24 27.83
N THR A 110 17.75 -22.99 28.30
CA THR A 110 17.15 -22.82 29.60
C THR A 110 18.33 -22.82 30.55
N ARG A 111 18.37 -21.83 31.44
CA ARG A 111 19.34 -21.67 32.54
C ARG A 111 19.56 -22.95 33.38
N GLU A 112 18.81 -24.00 33.09
CA GLU A 112 18.92 -25.38 33.53
C GLU A 112 20.25 -26.07 33.18
N LEU A 113 20.91 -25.76 32.05
CA LEU A 113 22.28 -26.27 31.77
C LEU A 113 23.37 -25.55 32.59
N VAL A 114 23.14 -24.31 33.02
CA VAL A 114 24.06 -23.56 33.90
C VAL A 114 23.89 -23.95 35.37
N ALA A 115 22.68 -24.39 35.77
CA ALA A 115 22.41 -24.82 37.14
C ALA A 115 22.92 -26.25 37.43
N SER A 116 23.02 -27.13 36.42
CA SER A 116 23.46 -28.52 36.60
C SER A 116 24.98 -28.71 36.52
N ASP A 117 25.72 -27.82 35.86
CA ASP A 117 27.20 -27.85 35.80
C ASP A 117 27.86 -27.25 37.06
N GLY A 118 27.10 -26.50 37.87
CA GLY A 118 27.62 -25.80 39.05
C GLY A 118 27.73 -26.62 40.35
N PHE A 119 27.32 -27.89 40.39
CA PHE A 119 27.27 -28.66 41.65
C PHE A 119 27.86 -30.08 41.61
N GLN A 120 28.42 -30.54 40.48
CA GLN A 120 28.88 -31.94 40.34
C GLN A 120 30.41 -32.11 40.31
N GLY A 121 31.17 -31.17 40.88
CA GLY A 121 32.64 -31.18 40.92
C GLY A 121 33.27 -31.07 42.31
N ALA A 122 32.50 -31.11 43.40
CA ALA A 122 33.03 -30.96 44.76
C ALA A 122 32.74 -32.19 45.64
N GLY A 123 33.69 -33.12 45.66
CA GLY A 123 33.91 -33.98 46.82
C GLY A 123 33.61 -35.47 46.66
N VAL A 124 34.45 -36.22 45.93
CA VAL A 124 34.75 -37.62 46.27
C VAL A 124 36.22 -37.93 45.95
N THR A 125 37.14 -37.33 46.69
CA THR A 125 38.44 -37.96 46.99
C THR A 125 38.81 -37.68 48.44
N ASN A 126 39.28 -38.72 49.12
CA ASN A 126 39.87 -38.81 50.46
C ASN A 126 38.94 -39.29 51.60
N GLY A 127 39.25 -40.52 52.02
CA GLY A 127 38.68 -41.31 53.11
C GLY A 127 39.21 -42.73 52.97
#